data_AF-A0A937DX45-F1
#
_entry.id   AF-A0A937DX45-F1
#
_cell.length_a   1.000
_cell.length_b   1.000
_cell.length_c   1.000
_cell.angle_alpha   90.00
_cell.angle_beta   90.00
_cell.angle_gamma   90.00
#
_symmetry.space_group_name_H-M   'P 1'
#
loop_
_entity.id
_entity.type
_entity.pdbx_description
1 polymer ?
#
loop_
_entity_poly.entity_id
_entity_poly.type
_entity_poly.pdbx_seq_one_letter_code
_entity_poly.pdbx_strand_id
1 'polypeptide(L)'
;MHKIYLTTGLRITESVFSGLETEYRMEARQLLEEFGDDLLKHNGSERLEFIAAGISRRNGSMLVGCALDNAAEAETLFALLHRENLHVHTLYMPSAERVNRQESRAYRELDGLGRRTDLYPQDIEANYREYRETLQGLKTFLAGTFVQLREVD
;
A
#
# COMPACT_ATOMS: atom_id res chain seq x y z
N MET A 1 1.98 -20.34 12.08
CA MET A 1 1.10 -19.85 10.99
C MET A 1 1.77 -18.65 10.36
N HIS A 2 2.02 -18.69 9.05
CA HIS A 2 2.64 -17.58 8.31
C HIS A 2 1.70 -16.37 8.35
N LYS A 3 2.20 -15.21 8.79
CA LYS A 3 1.42 -13.97 8.80
C LYS A 3 1.85 -13.10 7.64
N ILE A 4 0.91 -12.76 6.78
CA ILE A 4 1.14 -11.80 5.70
C ILE A 4 0.60 -10.45 6.16
N TYR A 5 1.48 -9.47 6.18
CA TYR A 5 1.20 -8.08 6.49
C TYR A 5 1.34 -7.29 5.19
N LEU A 6 0.30 -6.56 4.80
CA LEU A 6 0.33 -5.70 3.63
C LEU A 6 0.21 -4.25 4.05
N THR A 7 0.67 -3.35 3.20
CA THR A 7 0.55 -1.92 3.43
C THR A 7 0.02 -1.22 2.19
N THR A 8 -0.64 -0.08 2.37
CA THR A 8 -0.99 0.86 1.30
C THR A 8 -0.42 2.24 1.63
N GLY A 9 0.33 2.84 0.70
CA GLY A 9 0.96 4.15 0.89
C GLY A 9 1.94 4.27 2.07
N LEU A 10 2.43 3.15 2.62
CA LEU A 10 3.41 3.11 3.70
C LEU A 10 4.64 2.30 3.26
N ARG A 11 5.82 2.76 3.65
CA ARG A 11 7.10 2.09 3.33
C ARG A 11 7.52 1.14 4.43
N ILE A 12 8.22 0.07 4.09
CA ILE A 12 8.70 -0.93 5.06
C ILE A 12 9.70 -0.37 6.09
N THR A 13 10.33 0.77 5.75
CA THR A 13 11.32 1.45 6.58
C THR A 13 10.70 2.33 7.66
N GLU A 14 9.38 2.47 7.69
CA GLU A 14 8.70 3.29 8.69
C GLU A 14 8.80 2.70 10.09
N SER A 15 8.98 3.59 11.08
CA SER A 15 9.23 3.21 12.48
C SER A 15 8.07 2.46 13.13
N VAL A 16 6.84 2.61 12.63
CA VAL A 16 5.67 1.84 13.09
C VAL A 16 5.91 0.32 12.98
N PHE A 17 6.74 -0.10 12.02
CA PHE A 17 7.02 -1.50 11.76
C PHE A 17 8.20 -2.02 12.57
N SER A 18 8.83 -1.22 13.43
CA SER A 18 9.96 -1.68 14.25
C SER A 18 9.60 -2.93 15.05
N GLY A 19 8.38 -3.06 15.56
CA GLY A 19 7.92 -4.26 16.30
C GLY A 19 7.75 -5.54 15.49
N LEU A 20 7.96 -5.52 14.16
CA LEU A 20 7.88 -6.67 13.25
C LEU A 20 9.28 -7.13 12.80
N GLU A 21 10.24 -7.27 13.72
CA GLU A 21 11.66 -7.53 13.39
C GLU A 21 11.91 -8.91 12.77
N THR A 22 11.04 -9.89 13.06
CA THR A 22 11.21 -11.28 12.61
C THR A 22 10.64 -11.55 11.22
N GLU A 23 9.96 -10.56 10.65
CA GLU A 23 9.27 -10.64 9.38
C GLU A 23 10.20 -10.29 8.21
N TYR A 24 10.11 -11.04 7.11
CA TYR A 24 10.71 -10.60 5.86
C TYR A 24 10.04 -9.30 5.41
N ARG A 25 10.83 -8.27 5.10
CA ARG A 25 10.31 -6.97 4.67
C ARG A 25 10.72 -6.69 3.24
N MET A 26 9.76 -6.36 2.40
CA MET A 26 10.02 -5.96 1.03
C MET A 26 9.01 -4.94 0.56
N GLU A 27 9.47 -3.99 -0.24
CA GLU A 27 8.56 -3.17 -1.04
C GLU A 27 8.01 -4.02 -2.20
N ALA A 28 6.77 -3.77 -2.61
CA ALA A 28 6.15 -4.43 -3.75
C ALA A 28 7.05 -4.38 -5.00
N ARG A 29 7.70 -3.24 -5.22
CA ARG A 29 8.69 -3.07 -6.29
C ARG A 29 9.82 -4.10 -6.26
N GLN A 30 10.35 -4.41 -5.07
CA GLN A 30 11.45 -5.37 -4.94
C GLN A 30 11.00 -6.78 -5.29
N LEU A 31 9.74 -7.14 -5.01
CA LEU A 31 9.16 -8.41 -5.45
C LEU A 31 9.04 -8.47 -6.97
N LEU A 32 8.61 -7.39 -7.61
CA LEU A 32 8.48 -7.31 -9.07
C LEU A 32 9.85 -7.42 -9.77
N GLU A 33 10.89 -6.77 -9.23
CA GLU A 33 12.25 -6.83 -9.77
C GLU A 33 12.81 -8.27 -9.83
N GLU A 34 12.37 -9.18 -8.95
CA GLU A 34 12.78 -10.61 -8.98
C GLU A 34 12.30 -11.35 -10.25
N PHE A 35 11.21 -10.88 -10.88
CA PHE A 35 10.63 -11.52 -12.07
C PHE A 35 11.10 -10.88 -13.38
N GLY A 36 11.97 -9.86 -13.29
CA GLY A 36 12.52 -9.15 -14.43
C GLY A 36 11.46 -8.28 -15.10
N ASP A 37 11.29 -7.06 -14.62
CA ASP A 37 10.13 -6.26 -15.01
C ASP A 37 10.51 -4.97 -15.74
N ASP A 38 10.13 -4.89 -17.02
CA ASP A 38 9.95 -3.65 -17.77
C ASP A 38 8.57 -3.10 -17.37
N LEU A 39 8.49 -2.60 -16.12
CA LEU A 39 7.29 -2.17 -15.36
C LEU A 39 6.32 -1.24 -16.13
N LEU A 40 6.73 -0.73 -17.28
CA LEU A 40 5.96 0.17 -18.14
C LEU A 40 5.01 -0.55 -19.11
N LYS A 41 5.07 -1.89 -19.24
CA LYS A 41 4.27 -2.67 -20.21
C LYS A 41 3.14 -3.49 -19.60
N HIS A 42 3.15 -3.74 -18.30
CA HIS A 42 2.25 -4.69 -17.67
C HIS A 42 0.96 -4.04 -17.16
N ASN A 43 -0.16 -4.74 -17.34
CA ASN A 43 -1.45 -4.32 -16.81
C ASN A 43 -1.48 -4.48 -15.28
N GLY A 44 -2.36 -3.75 -14.59
CA GLY A 44 -2.42 -3.76 -13.12
C GLY A 44 -2.64 -5.15 -12.50
N SER A 45 -3.24 -6.09 -13.24
CA SER A 45 -3.51 -7.45 -12.78
C SER A 45 -2.26 -8.34 -12.74
N GLU A 46 -1.42 -8.32 -13.79
CA GLU A 46 -0.17 -9.10 -13.84
C GLU A 46 0.78 -8.70 -12.70
N ARG A 47 0.84 -7.40 -12.38
CA ARG A 47 1.59 -6.90 -11.22
C ARG A 47 1.18 -7.61 -9.91
N LEU A 48 -0.11 -7.79 -9.69
CA LEU A 48 -0.62 -8.44 -8.47
C LEU A 48 -0.33 -9.94 -8.46
N GLU A 49 -0.32 -10.59 -9.62
CA GLU A 49 0.10 -12.00 -9.74
C GLU A 49 1.55 -12.19 -9.34
N PHE A 50 2.46 -11.33 -9.79
CA PHE A 50 3.86 -11.39 -9.40
C PHE A 50 4.08 -11.10 -7.92
N ILE A 51 3.34 -10.13 -7.35
CA ILE A 51 3.38 -9.90 -5.89
C ILE A 51 2.93 -11.16 -5.14
N ALA A 52 1.80 -11.77 -5.53
CA ALA A 52 1.30 -12.99 -4.90
C ALA A 52 2.29 -14.16 -5.01
N ALA A 53 2.89 -14.35 -6.18
CA ALA A 53 3.89 -15.38 -6.43
C ALA A 53 5.19 -15.13 -5.63
N GLY A 54 5.62 -13.88 -5.49
CA GLY A 54 6.77 -13.51 -4.69
C GLY A 54 6.54 -13.78 -3.20
N ILE A 55 5.33 -13.52 -2.69
CA ILE A 55 4.93 -13.87 -1.32
C ILE A 55 4.90 -15.39 -1.15
N SER A 56 4.32 -16.15 -2.09
CA SER A 56 4.16 -17.60 -1.95
C SER A 56 5.47 -18.38 -1.97
N ARG A 57 6.51 -17.85 -2.64
CA ARG A 57 7.86 -18.44 -2.63
C ARG A 57 8.58 -18.32 -1.29
N ARG A 58 8.06 -17.54 -0.33
CA ARG A 58 8.73 -17.25 0.94
C ARG A 58 8.13 -18.04 2.09
N ASN A 59 8.97 -18.85 2.72
CA ASN A 59 8.62 -19.57 3.95
C ASN A 59 8.83 -18.65 5.16
N GLY A 60 7.80 -17.89 5.55
CA GLY A 60 7.88 -17.03 6.73
C GLY A 60 6.71 -16.07 6.87
N SER A 61 6.69 -15.31 7.96
CA SER A 61 5.84 -14.11 8.04
C SER A 61 6.50 -12.99 7.24
N MET A 62 5.69 -12.16 6.57
CA MET A 62 6.19 -11.17 5.62
C MET A 62 5.40 -9.87 5.69
N LEU A 63 6.11 -8.74 5.64
CA LEU A 63 5.58 -7.39 5.45
C LEU A 63 5.87 -6.92 4.03
N VAL A 64 4.82 -6.55 3.30
CA VAL A 64 4.92 -5.99 1.95
C VAL A 64 4.55 -4.51 1.95
N GLY A 65 5.55 -3.67 1.67
CA GLY A 65 5.45 -2.21 1.52
C GLY A 65 4.75 -1.80 0.23
N CYS A 66 3.92 -0.76 0.28
CA CYS A 66 3.16 -0.23 -0.85
C CYS A 66 2.55 -1.33 -1.75
N ALA A 67 1.92 -2.33 -1.13
CA ALA A 67 1.45 -3.54 -1.82
C ALA A 67 0.21 -3.31 -2.68
N LEU A 68 -0.58 -2.30 -2.32
CA LEU A 68 -1.91 -2.05 -2.85
C LEU A 68 -2.15 -0.56 -2.98
N ASP A 69 -2.74 -0.15 -4.10
CA ASP A 69 -3.13 1.22 -4.34
C ASP A 69 -4.61 1.43 -4.00
N ASN A 70 -5.50 0.45 -4.24
CA ASN A 70 -6.94 0.59 -4.04
C ASN A 70 -7.69 -0.70 -3.65
N ALA A 71 -9.02 -0.59 -3.44
CA ALA A 71 -9.87 -1.70 -3.02
C ALA A 71 -9.99 -2.84 -4.04
N ALA A 72 -10.05 -2.54 -5.33
CA ALA A 72 -10.15 -3.56 -6.39
C ALA A 72 -8.87 -4.39 -6.48
N GLU A 73 -7.72 -3.75 -6.27
CA GLU A 73 -6.44 -4.45 -6.17
C GLU A 73 -6.36 -5.31 -4.91
N ALA A 74 -6.88 -4.82 -3.79
CA ALA A 74 -6.92 -5.59 -2.55
C ALA A 74 -7.75 -6.87 -2.72
N GLU A 75 -8.93 -6.75 -3.32
CA GLU A 75 -9.78 -7.91 -3.66
C GLU A 75 -9.04 -8.91 -4.54
N THR A 76 -8.41 -8.43 -5.61
CA THR A 76 -7.67 -9.28 -6.55
C THR A 76 -6.49 -9.98 -5.88
N LEU A 77 -5.65 -9.24 -5.14
CA LEU A 77 -4.50 -9.81 -4.44
C LEU A 77 -4.92 -10.82 -3.36
N PHE A 78 -6.00 -10.53 -2.63
CA PHE A 78 -6.49 -11.44 -1.59
C PHE A 78 -7.01 -12.74 -2.20
N ALA A 79 -7.71 -12.66 -3.34
CA ALA A 79 -8.15 -13.83 -4.08
C ALA A 79 -6.97 -14.68 -4.60
N LEU A 80 -5.93 -14.02 -5.12
CA LEU A 80 -4.70 -14.70 -5.58
C LEU A 80 -3.97 -15.41 -4.44
N LEU A 81 -3.77 -14.73 -3.31
CA LEU A 81 -3.14 -15.34 -2.13
C LEU A 81 -3.98 -16.49 -1.57
N HIS A 82 -5.31 -16.35 -1.56
CA HIS A 82 -6.19 -17.39 -1.05
C HIS A 82 -6.10 -18.70 -1.88
N ARG A 83 -5.92 -18.60 -3.21
CA ARG A 83 -5.69 -19.77 -4.09
C ARG A 83 -4.43 -20.57 -3.70
N GLU A 84 -3.43 -19.88 -3.14
CA GLU A 84 -2.18 -20.47 -2.64
C GLU A 84 -2.27 -20.90 -1.15
N ASN A 85 -3.47 -20.91 -0.56
CA ASN A 85 -3.70 -21.12 0.88
C ASN A 85 -2.99 -20.11 1.79
N LEU A 86 -2.77 -18.89 1.28
CA LEU A 86 -2.17 -17.79 2.02
C LEU A 86 -3.24 -16.78 2.43
N HIS A 87 -3.13 -16.29 3.66
CA HIS A 87 -4.11 -15.36 4.21
C HIS A 87 -3.42 -14.10 4.71
N VAL A 88 -3.97 -12.96 4.30
CA VAL A 88 -3.56 -11.65 4.83
C VAL A 88 -4.03 -11.54 6.26
N HIS A 89 -3.10 -11.33 7.19
CA HIS A 89 -3.38 -11.18 8.61
C HIS A 89 -3.73 -9.73 8.95
N THR A 90 -2.96 -8.78 8.42
CA THR A 90 -3.17 -7.36 8.68
C THR A 90 -2.89 -6.52 7.45
N LEU A 91 -3.72 -5.52 7.22
CA LEU A 91 -3.46 -4.41 6.29
C LEU A 91 -3.19 -3.15 7.10
N TYR A 92 -2.02 -2.54 6.88
CA TYR A 92 -1.66 -1.24 7.44
C TYR A 92 -1.94 -0.14 6.43
N MET A 93 -2.55 0.94 6.90
CA MET A 93 -2.87 2.11 6.08
C MET A 93 -2.59 3.40 6.87
N PRO A 94 -2.34 4.53 6.22
CA PRO A 94 -2.22 5.78 6.93
C PRO A 94 -3.54 6.19 7.58
N SER A 95 -3.44 6.78 8.77
CA SER A 95 -4.56 7.38 9.49
C SER A 95 -5.07 8.62 8.74
N ALA A 96 -6.33 9.00 8.99
CA ALA A 96 -6.86 10.25 8.48
C ALA A 96 -6.03 11.47 8.94
N GLU A 97 -5.50 11.44 10.17
CA GLU A 97 -4.65 12.51 10.70
C GLU A 97 -3.34 12.62 9.91
N ARG A 98 -2.69 11.51 9.61
CA ARG A 98 -1.47 11.49 8.80
C ARG A 98 -1.71 12.05 7.40
N VAL A 99 -2.79 11.64 6.76
CA VAL A 99 -3.19 12.16 5.44
C VAL A 99 -3.39 13.68 5.49
N ASN A 100 -4.11 14.18 6.49
CA ASN A 100 -4.33 15.62 6.67
C ASN A 100 -3.02 16.38 6.94
N ARG A 101 -2.08 15.80 7.70
CA ARG A 101 -0.74 16.37 7.94
C ARG A 101 0.06 16.46 6.63
N GLN A 102 0.00 15.42 5.79
CA GLN A 102 0.68 15.38 4.50
C GLN A 102 0.08 16.42 3.53
N GLU A 103 -1.25 16.53 3.47
CA GLU A 103 -1.95 17.56 2.69
C GLU A 103 -1.53 18.97 3.13
N SER A 104 -1.56 19.24 4.44
CA SER A 104 -1.14 20.54 5.00
C SER A 104 0.33 20.85 4.74
N ARG A 105 1.18 19.82 4.65
CA ARG A 105 2.59 19.99 4.28
C ARG A 105 2.73 20.32 2.80
N ALA A 106 1.99 19.65 1.91
CA ALA A 106 2.00 19.94 0.49
C ALA A 106 1.59 21.39 0.18
N TYR A 107 0.55 21.90 0.86
CA TYR A 107 0.17 23.32 0.75
C TYR A 107 1.28 24.29 1.19
N ARG A 108 1.95 24.01 2.32
CA ARG A 108 3.08 24.83 2.78
C ARG A 108 4.27 24.80 1.83
N GLU A 109 4.54 23.65 1.22
CA GLU A 109 5.60 23.52 0.22
C GLU A 109 5.26 24.33 -1.04
N LEU A 110 4.00 24.29 -1.50
CA LEU A 110 3.53 25.13 -2.60
C LEU A 110 3.69 26.63 -2.31
N ASP A 111 3.29 27.09 -1.13
CA ASP A 111 3.46 28.49 -0.72
C ASP A 111 4.94 28.93 -0.71
N GLY A 112 5.84 28.02 -0.34
CA GLY A 112 7.28 28.27 -0.28
C GLY A 112 7.99 28.29 -1.65
N LEU A 113 7.41 27.67 -2.69
CA LEU A 113 8.00 27.59 -4.04
C LEU A 113 7.69 28.83 -4.91
N GLY A 114 6.77 29.70 -4.48
CA GLY A 114 6.36 30.90 -5.21
C GLY A 114 5.58 30.60 -6.51
N ARG A 115 5.26 31.64 -7.30
CA ARG A 115 4.42 31.56 -8.53
C ARG A 115 5.04 30.80 -9.73
N ARG A 116 6.04 29.92 -9.51
CA ARG A 116 6.84 29.29 -10.57
C ARG A 116 6.63 27.79 -10.74
N THR A 117 5.67 27.21 -10.03
CA THR A 117 5.34 25.79 -10.13
C THR A 117 4.08 25.57 -10.96
N ASP A 118 4.09 24.53 -11.81
CA ASP A 118 2.90 24.03 -12.51
C ASP A 118 1.93 23.28 -11.57
N LEU A 119 2.26 23.18 -10.28
CA LEU A 119 1.42 22.59 -9.25
C LEU A 119 0.45 23.66 -8.72
N TYR A 120 -0.86 23.43 -8.85
CA TYR A 120 -1.89 24.32 -8.32
C TYR A 120 -2.51 23.77 -7.03
N PRO A 121 -3.06 24.63 -6.16
CA PRO A 121 -3.78 24.18 -4.97
C PRO A 121 -4.89 23.16 -5.27
N GLN A 122 -5.56 23.28 -6.42
CA GLN A 122 -6.62 22.36 -6.82
C GLN A 122 -6.10 20.94 -7.10
N ASP A 123 -4.87 20.81 -7.59
CA ASP A 123 -4.26 19.50 -7.86
C ASP A 123 -3.94 18.78 -6.54
N ILE A 124 -3.47 19.53 -5.53
CA ILE A 124 -3.26 19.01 -4.18
C ILE A 124 -4.61 18.52 -3.63
N GLU A 125 -5.63 19.36 -3.65
CA GLU A 125 -6.96 18.99 -3.14
C GLU A 125 -7.53 17.75 -3.84
N ALA A 126 -7.44 17.69 -5.18
CA ALA A 126 -7.91 16.56 -5.97
C ALA A 126 -7.18 15.26 -5.59
N ASN A 127 -5.86 15.29 -5.51
CA ASN A 127 -5.04 14.13 -5.15
C ASN A 127 -5.38 13.61 -3.74
N TYR A 128 -5.50 14.50 -2.74
CA TYR A 128 -5.81 14.09 -1.37
C TYR A 128 -7.29 13.70 -1.19
N ARG A 129 -8.19 14.17 -2.05
CA ARG A 129 -9.58 13.68 -2.11
C ARG A 129 -9.62 12.26 -2.65
N GLU A 130 -9.02 12.01 -3.81
CA GLU A 130 -8.94 10.68 -4.43
C GLU A 130 -8.27 9.68 -3.47
N TYR A 131 -7.20 10.11 -2.80
CA TYR A 131 -6.51 9.27 -1.83
C TYR A 131 -7.41 8.90 -0.64
N ARG A 132 -8.14 9.87 -0.07
CA ARG A 132 -9.10 9.61 1.01
C ARG A 132 -10.24 8.68 0.57
N GLU A 133 -10.77 8.87 -0.63
CA GLU A 133 -11.80 7.98 -1.21
C GLU A 133 -11.28 6.55 -1.35
N THR A 134 -10.04 6.39 -1.77
CA THR A 134 -9.38 5.09 -1.93
C THR A 134 -9.19 4.38 -0.59
N LEU A 135 -8.70 5.09 0.42
CA LEU A 135 -8.59 4.58 1.79
C LEU A 135 -9.97 4.20 2.35
N GLN A 136 -11.01 5.00 2.08
CA GLN A 136 -12.38 4.68 2.50
C GLN A 136 -12.95 3.45 1.79
N GLY A 137 -12.66 3.29 0.50
CA GLY A 137 -13.02 2.09 -0.27
C GLY A 137 -12.38 0.84 0.32
N LEU A 138 -11.09 0.91 0.68
CA LEU A 138 -10.37 -0.18 1.36
C LEU A 138 -11.00 -0.53 2.71
N LYS A 139 -11.33 0.47 3.54
CA LYS A 139 -12.04 0.25 4.82
C LYS A 139 -13.37 -0.48 4.63
N THR A 140 -14.13 -0.08 3.62
CA THR A 140 -15.43 -0.66 3.29
C THR A 140 -15.30 -2.12 2.85
N PHE A 141 -14.34 -2.40 1.96
CA PHE A 141 -14.02 -3.77 1.54
C PHE A 141 -13.62 -4.65 2.73
N LEU A 142 -12.72 -4.16 3.59
CA LEU A 142 -12.19 -4.93 4.72
C LEU A 142 -13.23 -5.24 5.79
N ALA A 143 -14.29 -4.45 5.92
CA ALA A 143 -15.40 -4.70 6.86
C ALA A 143 -16.10 -6.06 6.62
N GLY A 144 -16.00 -6.61 5.41
CA GLY A 144 -16.51 -7.93 5.05
C GLY A 144 -15.50 -9.08 5.21
N THR A 145 -14.30 -8.81 5.73
CA THR A 145 -13.18 -9.78 5.77
C THR A 145 -12.70 -10.05 7.20
N PHE A 146 -11.93 -11.12 7.39
CA PHE A 146 -11.23 -11.41 8.66
C PHE A 146 -9.88 -10.69 8.80
N VAL A 147 -9.53 -9.83 7.84
CA VAL A 147 -8.25 -9.12 7.83
C VAL A 147 -8.29 -8.00 8.86
N GLN A 148 -7.26 -7.93 9.72
CA GLN A 148 -7.15 -6.83 10.66
C GLN A 148 -6.73 -5.55 9.92
N LEU A 149 -7.49 -4.48 10.10
CA LEU A 149 -7.08 -3.16 9.63
C LEU A 149 -6.34 -2.41 10.74
N ARG A 150 -5.19 -1.82 10.42
CA ARG A 150 -4.43 -0.95 11.32
C ARG A 150 -4.12 0.38 10.67
N GLU A 151 -4.68 1.45 11.23
CA GLU A 151 -4.35 2.82 10.84
C GLU A 151 -3.07 3.27 11.55
N VAL A 152 -2.21 4.00 10.82
CA VAL A 152 -0.87 4.38 11.24
C VAL A 152 -0.65 5.88 11.06
N ASP A 153 -0.06 6.52 12.08
CA ASP A 153 0.29 7.95 12.09
C ASP A 153 1.64 8.32 11.48
#